data_AF-A0A348VSC5-F1
#
_entry.id   AF-A0A348VSC5-F1
#
_cell.length_a   1.000
_cell.length_b   1.000
_cell.length_c   1.000
_cell.angle_alpha   90.00
_cell.angle_beta   90.00
_cell.angle_gamma   90.00
#
_symmetry.space_group_name_H-M   'P 1'
#
loop_
_entity.id
_entity.type
_entity.pdbx_description
1 polymer ?
#
loop_
_entity_poly.entity_id
_entity_poly.type
_entity_poly.pdbx_seq_one_letter_code
_entity_poly.pdbx_strand_id
1 'polypeptide(L)'
;MGEKQAFQPLTKEDKITVVIYRVGIVLSAIFISILAYLLTAAPADSPPVLKSVSGDILLYGLYASVALSVFFIHLYVGKFKIYLKNLLYISLVCLAALLLIGKGSLSGALLQTPASALLLLPLSGCLGFVAAKEAFCFRLFEGYLLAMIMPFYLLLVSAGRLANGGASFGLVVIAVLLVLFTLRKVFMPIAFDIGDKSAYQ
;
A
#
# COMPACT_ATOMS: atom_id res chain seq x y z
N MET A 1 28.81 0.86 -22.52
CA MET A 1 29.61 0.90 -21.28
C MET A 1 28.79 0.23 -20.19
N GLY A 2 29.02 -1.07 -19.98
CA GLY A 2 28.35 -1.81 -18.91
C GLY A 2 29.06 -1.49 -17.61
N GLU A 3 28.47 -0.62 -16.80
CA GLU A 3 28.90 -0.50 -15.40
C GLU A 3 28.75 -1.88 -14.78
N LYS A 4 29.89 -2.47 -14.40
CA LYS A 4 29.91 -3.64 -13.54
C LYS A 4 29.22 -3.21 -12.25
N GLN A 5 27.95 -3.54 -12.09
CA GLN A 5 27.31 -3.56 -10.77
C GLN A 5 28.21 -4.44 -9.90
N ALA A 6 29.01 -3.80 -9.06
CA ALA A 6 29.77 -4.49 -8.03
C ALA A 6 28.73 -5.05 -7.08
N PHE A 7 28.28 -6.29 -7.34
CA PHE A 7 27.43 -7.02 -6.41
C PHE A 7 28.24 -7.25 -5.15
N GLN A 8 28.08 -6.35 -4.18
CA GLN A 8 28.55 -6.63 -2.83
C GLN A 8 27.87 -7.93 -2.38
N PRO A 9 28.61 -8.85 -1.74
CA PRO A 9 28.01 -10.05 -1.21
C PRO A 9 26.89 -9.68 -0.23
N LEU A 10 25.69 -10.17 -0.52
CA LEU A 10 24.51 -10.02 0.33
C LEU A 10 24.73 -10.76 1.64
N THR A 11 24.59 -10.06 2.76
CA THR A 11 24.59 -10.70 4.08
C THR A 11 23.30 -11.50 4.27
N LYS A 12 23.23 -12.29 5.35
CA LYS A 12 21.97 -12.98 5.69
C LYS A 12 20.88 -11.98 6.10
N GLU A 13 21.26 -10.93 6.82
CA GLU A 13 20.36 -9.86 7.28
C GLU A 13 19.75 -9.12 6.09
N ASP A 14 20.57 -8.76 5.11
CA ASP A 14 20.15 -8.16 3.84
C ASP A 14 19.06 -8.97 3.13
N LYS A 15 19.22 -10.29 3.08
CA LYS A 15 18.22 -11.16 2.45
C LYS A 15 16.92 -11.17 3.25
N ILE A 16 17.01 -11.19 4.58
CA ILE A 16 15.83 -11.19 5.47
C ILE A 16 15.06 -9.88 5.30
N THR A 17 15.74 -8.73 5.35
CA THR A 17 15.10 -7.42 5.21
C THR A 17 14.41 -7.27 3.85
N VAL A 18 15.04 -7.72 2.76
CA VAL A 18 14.41 -7.73 1.42
C VAL A 18 13.19 -8.65 1.36
N VAL A 19 13.27 -9.84 1.96
CA VAL A 19 12.12 -10.76 2.01
C VAL A 19 10.96 -10.12 2.78
N ILE A 20 11.21 -9.52 3.95
CA ILE A 20 10.16 -8.84 4.73
C ILE A 20 9.55 -7.68 3.93
N TYR A 21 10.38 -6.88 3.27
CA TYR A 21 9.93 -5.80 2.39
C TYR A 21 8.98 -6.30 1.29
N ARG A 22 9.35 -7.37 0.58
CA ARG A 22 8.55 -7.98 -0.49
C ARG A 22 7.28 -8.63 0.05
N VAL A 23 7.33 -9.25 1.22
CA VAL A 23 6.16 -9.82 1.90
C VAL A 23 5.13 -8.72 2.18
N GLY A 24 5.56 -7.53 2.63
CA GLY A 24 4.67 -6.38 2.80
C GLY A 24 3.95 -5.97 1.51
N ILE A 25 4.64 -6.00 0.36
CA ILE A 25 4.02 -5.72 -0.95
C ILE A 25 2.97 -6.78 -1.29
N VAL A 26 3.31 -8.06 -1.14
CA VAL A 26 2.41 -9.19 -1.44
C VAL A 26 1.17 -9.15 -0.56
N LEU A 27 1.35 -8.94 0.75
CA LEU A 27 0.24 -8.85 1.69
C LEU A 27 -0.67 -7.65 1.37
N SER A 28 -0.10 -6.51 1.00
CA SER A 28 -0.89 -5.33 0.60
C SER A 28 -1.77 -5.65 -0.64
N ALA A 29 -1.21 -6.36 -1.62
CA ALA A 29 -1.95 -6.82 -2.79
C ALA A 29 -3.09 -7.77 -2.42
N ILE A 30 -2.84 -8.72 -1.52
CA ILE A 30 -3.86 -9.67 -1.03
C ILE A 30 -4.98 -8.94 -0.30
N PHE A 31 -4.66 -8.07 0.67
CA PHE A 31 -5.68 -7.36 1.46
C PHE A 31 -6.56 -6.46 0.60
N ILE A 32 -5.98 -5.69 -0.33
CA ILE A 32 -6.74 -4.85 -1.26
C ILE A 32 -7.59 -5.71 -2.20
N SER A 33 -7.07 -6.85 -2.69
CA SER A 33 -7.83 -7.75 -3.57
C SER A 33 -9.02 -8.38 -2.87
N ILE A 34 -8.85 -8.83 -1.62
CA ILE A 34 -9.96 -9.37 -0.82
C ILE A 34 -10.98 -8.27 -0.55
N LEU A 35 -10.54 -7.06 -0.19
CA LEU A 35 -11.45 -5.94 0.03
C LEU A 35 -12.24 -5.59 -1.24
N ALA A 36 -11.60 -5.57 -2.40
CA ALA A 36 -12.24 -5.34 -3.70
C ALA A 36 -13.25 -6.45 -4.04
N TYR A 37 -12.87 -7.71 -3.83
CA TYR A 37 -13.76 -8.85 -4.05
C TYR A 37 -14.98 -8.78 -3.13
N LEU A 38 -14.81 -8.56 -1.83
CA LEU A 38 -15.93 -8.49 -0.91
C LEU A 38 -16.85 -7.31 -1.22
N LEU A 39 -16.31 -6.15 -1.60
CA LEU A 39 -17.12 -4.97 -1.94
C LEU A 39 -17.94 -5.16 -3.24
N THR A 40 -17.45 -5.99 -4.17
CA THR A 40 -18.15 -6.29 -5.43
C THR A 40 -19.08 -7.50 -5.36
N ALA A 41 -18.71 -8.52 -4.58
CA ALA A 41 -19.46 -9.76 -4.45
C ALA A 41 -20.59 -9.70 -3.42
N ALA A 42 -20.65 -8.65 -2.58
CA ALA A 42 -21.70 -8.49 -1.58
C ALA A 42 -23.09 -8.33 -2.24
N PRO A 43 -24.06 -9.23 -1.97
CA PRO A 43 -25.46 -9.02 -2.35
C PRO A 43 -25.99 -7.68 -1.83
N ALA A 44 -26.92 -7.05 -2.57
CA ALA A 44 -27.49 -5.74 -2.23
C ALA A 44 -28.09 -5.66 -0.80
N ASP A 45 -28.55 -6.80 -0.27
CA ASP A 45 -29.16 -6.92 1.07
C ASP A 45 -28.15 -7.29 2.18
N SER A 46 -26.87 -7.42 1.86
CA SER A 46 -25.84 -7.77 2.85
C SER A 46 -25.51 -6.55 3.72
N PRO A 47 -25.23 -6.73 5.02
CA PRO A 47 -24.60 -5.67 5.78
C PRO A 47 -23.32 -5.27 5.06
N PRO A 48 -23.05 -3.95 4.89
CA PRO A 48 -21.90 -3.51 4.13
C PRO A 48 -20.67 -4.20 4.69
N VAL A 49 -19.84 -4.80 3.84
CA VAL A 49 -18.64 -5.57 4.24
C VAL A 49 -17.76 -4.77 5.20
N LEU A 50 -17.77 -3.44 5.05
CA LEU A 50 -17.13 -2.49 5.97
C LEU A 50 -17.83 -2.32 7.34
N LYS A 51 -18.87 -3.07 7.70
CA LYS A 51 -19.39 -3.18 9.08
C LYS A 51 -19.01 -4.51 9.73
N SER A 52 -18.43 -5.43 8.97
CA SER A 52 -18.03 -6.73 9.49
C SER A 52 -16.67 -6.65 10.16
N VAL A 53 -16.46 -7.47 11.20
CA VAL A 53 -15.14 -7.77 11.79
C VAL A 53 -14.12 -8.12 10.71
N SER A 54 -14.56 -8.74 9.61
CA SER A 54 -13.71 -9.02 8.44
C SER A 54 -13.12 -7.76 7.81
N GLY A 55 -13.88 -6.67 7.69
CA GLY A 55 -13.40 -5.41 7.11
C GLY A 55 -12.31 -4.77 7.96
N ASP A 56 -12.47 -4.78 9.28
CA ASP A 56 -11.46 -4.29 10.22
C ASP A 56 -10.17 -5.11 10.16
N ILE A 57 -10.27 -6.44 10.15
CA ILE A 57 -9.09 -7.32 10.04
C ILE A 57 -8.31 -7.03 8.75
N LEU A 58 -9.01 -6.86 7.62
CA LEU A 58 -8.36 -6.57 6.33
C LEU A 58 -7.66 -5.19 6.35
N LEU A 59 -8.30 -4.17 6.93
CA LEU A 59 -7.70 -2.85 7.02
C LEU A 59 -6.49 -2.82 7.97
N TYR A 60 -6.57 -3.46 9.14
CA TYR A 60 -5.41 -3.59 10.02
C TYR A 60 -4.29 -4.38 9.36
N GLY A 61 -4.63 -5.44 8.64
CA GLY A 61 -3.70 -6.20 7.81
C GLY A 61 -2.99 -5.32 6.78
N LEU A 62 -3.74 -4.43 6.10
CA LEU A 62 -3.19 -3.48 5.14
C LEU A 62 -2.25 -2.46 5.80
N TYR A 63 -2.61 -1.94 6.98
CA TYR A 63 -1.72 -1.06 7.75
C TYR A 63 -0.40 -1.77 8.10
N ALA A 64 -0.49 -3.01 8.59
CA ALA A 64 0.68 -3.80 8.94
C ALA A 64 1.54 -4.12 7.71
N SER A 65 0.94 -4.50 6.58
CA SER A 65 1.68 -4.84 5.36
C SER A 65 2.41 -3.64 4.76
N VAL A 66 1.76 -2.47 4.74
CA VAL A 66 2.40 -1.22 4.29
C VAL A 66 3.53 -0.82 5.26
N ALA A 67 3.31 -0.93 6.57
CA ALA A 67 4.34 -0.66 7.56
C ALA A 67 5.58 -1.56 7.36
N LEU A 68 5.39 -2.86 7.15
CA LEU A 68 6.49 -3.79 6.82
C LEU A 68 7.27 -3.32 5.58
N SER A 69 6.58 -2.96 4.50
CA SER A 69 7.27 -2.44 3.32
C SER A 69 8.01 -1.13 3.60
N VAL A 70 7.43 -0.20 4.36
CA VAL A 70 8.07 1.10 4.65
C VAL A 70 9.29 0.96 5.57
N PHE A 71 9.24 0.12 6.59
CA PHE A 71 10.36 -0.02 7.53
C PHE A 71 11.57 -0.74 6.91
N PHE A 72 11.31 -1.74 6.05
CA PHE A 72 12.33 -2.58 5.44
C PHE A 72 12.70 -2.15 4.00
N ILE A 73 12.18 -1.02 3.52
CA ILE A 73 12.60 -0.48 2.22
C ILE A 73 14.07 -0.05 2.26
N HIS A 74 14.79 -0.44 1.22
CA HIS A 74 16.15 0.03 0.96
C HIS A 74 16.07 1.17 -0.05
N LEU A 75 16.49 2.36 0.38
CA LEU A 75 16.49 3.60 -0.39
C LEU A 75 17.87 4.22 -0.31
N TYR A 76 18.44 4.57 -1.47
CA TYR A 76 19.74 5.25 -1.57
C TYR A 76 19.74 6.65 -0.95
N VAL A 77 18.59 7.33 -0.97
CA VAL A 77 18.48 8.70 -0.48
C VAL A 77 17.81 8.66 0.90
N GLY A 78 18.60 8.84 1.96
CA GLY A 78 18.12 8.82 3.35
C GLY A 78 16.94 9.76 3.62
N LYS A 79 16.93 10.94 2.97
CA LYS A 79 15.82 11.91 3.06
C LYS A 79 14.47 11.31 2.63
N PHE A 80 14.43 10.49 1.58
CA PHE A 80 13.20 9.82 1.16
C PHE A 80 12.75 8.76 2.16
N LYS A 81 13.68 8.03 2.78
CA LYS A 81 13.37 7.05 3.83
C LYS A 81 12.75 7.74 5.05
N ILE A 82 13.30 8.87 5.48
CA ILE A 82 12.76 9.66 6.60
C ILE A 82 11.37 10.20 6.25
N TYR A 83 11.21 10.78 5.06
CA TYR A 83 9.91 11.25 4.59
C TYR A 83 8.85 10.14 4.62
N LEU A 84 9.18 8.96 4.10
CA LEU A 84 8.26 7.83 4.04
C LEU A 84 7.88 7.32 5.43
N LYS A 85 8.82 7.28 6.38
CA LYS A 85 8.53 6.94 7.79
C LYS A 85 7.64 7.98 8.46
N ASN A 86 7.89 9.26 8.25
CA ASN A 86 7.05 10.34 8.78
C ASN A 86 5.63 10.25 8.20
N LEU A 87 5.51 9.97 6.90
CA LEU A 87 4.22 9.75 6.26
C LEU A 87 3.47 8.54 6.87
N LEU A 88 4.19 7.46 7.19
CA LEU A 88 3.62 6.31 7.91
C LEU A 88 3.17 6.71 9.32
N TYR A 89 3.94 7.50 10.07
CA TYR A 89 3.50 7.96 11.39
C TYR A 89 2.26 8.84 11.31
N ILE A 90 2.17 9.74 10.33
CA ILE A 90 0.96 10.51 10.06
C ILE A 90 -0.21 9.57 9.77
N SER A 91 0.01 8.51 8.97
CA SER A 91 -0.99 7.48 8.70
C SER A 91 -1.50 6.78 9.97
N LEU A 92 -0.62 6.51 10.94
CA LEU A 92 -1.00 5.93 12.23
C LEU A 92 -1.78 6.92 13.11
N VAL A 93 -1.48 8.22 13.05
CA VAL A 93 -2.32 9.24 13.71
C VAL A 93 -3.72 9.28 13.06
N CYS A 94 -3.79 9.22 11.73
CA CYS A 94 -5.06 9.11 11.01
C CYS A 94 -5.82 7.82 11.34
N LEU A 95 -5.13 6.70 11.55
CA LEU A 95 -5.71 5.44 12.03
C LEU A 95 -6.38 5.65 13.39
N ALA A 96 -5.69 6.29 14.35
CA ALA A 96 -6.26 6.57 15.66
C ALA A 96 -7.51 7.47 15.55
N ALA A 97 -7.48 8.48 14.68
CA ALA A 97 -8.66 9.32 14.41
C ALA A 97 -9.83 8.52 13.83
N LEU A 98 -9.57 7.61 12.87
CA LEU A 98 -10.58 6.70 12.34
C LEU A 98 -11.20 5.82 13.43
N LEU A 99 -10.39 5.28 14.34
CA LEU A 99 -10.90 4.47 15.46
C LEU A 99 -11.80 5.28 16.41
N LEU A 100 -11.47 6.54 16.67
CA LEU A 100 -12.31 7.43 17.47
C LEU A 100 -13.65 7.71 16.78
N ILE A 101 -13.63 8.01 15.49
CA ILE A 101 -14.84 8.27 14.68
C ILE A 101 -15.74 7.03 14.65
N GLY A 102 -15.17 5.87 14.32
CA GLY A 102 -15.89 4.61 14.19
C GLY A 102 -16.15 3.87 15.50
N LYS A 103 -15.93 4.50 16.66
CA LYS A 103 -16.13 3.92 18.00
C LYS A 103 -15.46 2.56 18.19
N GLY A 104 -14.22 2.44 17.70
CA GLY A 104 -13.41 1.22 17.75
C GLY A 104 -13.42 0.35 16.49
N SER A 105 -14.28 0.65 15.51
CA SER A 105 -14.28 -0.03 14.20
C SER A 105 -13.76 0.88 13.10
N LEU A 106 -12.73 0.45 12.40
CA LEU A 106 -12.09 1.24 11.35
C LEU A 106 -12.97 1.32 10.10
N SER A 107 -13.50 0.18 9.71
CA SER A 107 -14.44 0.04 8.62
C SER A 107 -15.77 0.73 8.94
N GLY A 108 -16.20 0.71 10.21
CA GLY A 108 -17.33 1.49 10.71
C GLY A 108 -17.15 3.01 10.51
N ALA A 109 -15.95 3.55 10.73
CA ALA A 109 -15.64 4.96 10.49
C ALA A 109 -15.81 5.33 9.00
N LEU A 110 -15.30 4.48 8.11
CA LEU A 110 -15.36 4.67 6.65
C LEU A 110 -16.79 4.70 6.11
N LEU A 111 -17.71 4.00 6.78
CA LEU A 111 -19.13 3.99 6.40
C LEU A 111 -19.95 5.12 7.00
N GLN A 112 -19.48 5.73 8.09
CA GLN A 112 -20.22 6.77 8.77
C GLN A 112 -20.26 8.06 7.96
N THR A 113 -19.12 8.45 7.39
CA THR A 113 -19.01 9.63 6.52
C THR A 113 -18.02 9.37 5.40
N PRO A 114 -18.31 9.73 4.14
CA PRO A 114 -17.37 9.55 3.04
C PRO A 114 -16.07 10.32 3.27
N ALA A 115 -16.14 11.50 3.92
CA ALA A 115 -14.99 12.33 4.25
C ALA A 115 -13.93 11.60 5.09
N SER A 116 -14.30 10.60 5.89
CA SER A 116 -13.35 9.79 6.66
C SER A 116 -12.35 9.03 5.78
N ALA A 117 -12.67 8.75 4.51
CA ALA A 117 -11.75 8.14 3.56
C ALA A 117 -10.51 9.01 3.29
N LEU A 118 -10.55 10.33 3.53
CA LEU A 118 -9.37 11.20 3.46
C LEU A 118 -8.29 10.79 4.45
N LEU A 119 -8.66 10.21 5.59
CA LEU A 119 -7.71 9.74 6.60
C LEU A 119 -6.87 8.54 6.11
N LEU A 120 -7.26 7.90 5.00
CA LEU A 120 -6.47 6.85 4.35
C LEU A 120 -5.46 7.40 3.33
N LEU A 121 -5.48 8.70 3.01
CA LEU A 121 -4.55 9.31 2.04
C LEU A 121 -3.07 9.10 2.42
N PRO A 122 -2.64 9.28 3.69
CA PRO A 122 -1.24 9.02 4.05
C PRO A 122 -0.84 7.55 3.84
N LEU A 123 -1.72 6.59 4.16
CA LEU A 123 -1.48 5.16 3.92
C LEU A 123 -1.32 4.87 2.42
N SER A 124 -2.24 5.40 1.62
CA SER A 124 -2.19 5.34 0.17
C SER A 124 -0.90 5.98 -0.38
N GLY A 125 -0.46 7.09 0.20
CA GLY A 125 0.78 7.76 -0.15
C GLY A 125 2.00 6.89 0.16
N CYS A 126 2.03 6.18 1.28
CA CYS A 126 3.09 5.23 1.61
C CYS A 126 3.18 4.09 0.58
N LEU A 127 2.06 3.42 0.30
CA LEU A 127 2.02 2.32 -0.68
C LEU A 127 2.32 2.83 -2.10
N GLY A 128 1.81 4.01 -2.45
CA GLY A 128 2.08 4.68 -3.72
C GLY A 128 3.56 5.02 -3.88
N PHE A 129 4.23 5.50 -2.83
CA PHE A 129 5.67 5.77 -2.86
C PHE A 129 6.49 4.47 -3.02
N VAL A 130 6.10 3.40 -2.33
CA VAL A 130 6.71 2.08 -2.49
C VAL A 130 6.58 1.62 -3.95
N ALA A 131 5.39 1.74 -4.55
CA ALA A 131 5.15 1.38 -5.94
C ALA A 131 5.94 2.28 -6.93
N ALA A 132 5.99 3.59 -6.68
CA ALA A 132 6.72 4.54 -7.50
C ALA A 132 8.24 4.33 -7.46
N LYS A 133 8.80 3.95 -6.30
CA LYS A 133 10.22 3.56 -6.17
C LYS A 133 10.53 2.39 -7.11
N GLU A 134 9.70 1.37 -7.07
CA GLU A 134 9.87 0.17 -7.91
C GLU A 134 9.66 0.48 -9.40
N ALA A 135 8.72 1.37 -9.73
CA ALA A 135 8.54 1.89 -11.08
C ALA A 135 9.79 2.61 -11.60
N PHE A 136 10.41 3.45 -10.77
CA PHE A 136 11.64 4.15 -11.10
C PHE A 136 12.83 3.21 -11.29
N CYS A 137 13.01 2.25 -10.36
CA CYS A 137 14.14 1.32 -10.41
C CYS A 137 14.07 0.30 -11.55
N PHE A 138 12.87 -0.22 -11.85
CA PHE A 138 12.71 -1.38 -12.76
C PHE A 138 11.79 -1.13 -13.95
N ARG A 139 11.37 0.12 -14.18
CA ARG A 139 10.45 0.50 -15.27
C ARG A 139 9.11 -0.25 -15.20
N LEU A 140 8.62 -0.45 -13.98
CA LEU A 140 7.28 -0.99 -13.70
C LEU A 140 6.26 0.15 -13.78
N PHE A 141 5.83 0.52 -14.98
CA PHE A 141 4.92 1.66 -15.22
C PHE A 141 3.64 1.63 -14.37
N GLU A 142 3.10 0.44 -14.09
CA GLU A 142 1.97 0.22 -13.21
C GLU A 142 2.17 0.80 -11.80
N GLY A 143 3.42 0.88 -11.32
CA GLY A 143 3.73 1.47 -10.02
C GLY A 143 3.52 2.99 -9.98
N TYR A 144 3.83 3.70 -11.07
CA TYR A 144 3.49 5.12 -11.20
C TYR A 144 1.98 5.34 -11.29
N LEU A 145 1.30 4.46 -12.03
CA LEU A 145 -0.14 4.53 -12.16
C LEU A 145 -0.84 4.30 -10.81
N LEU A 146 -0.39 3.31 -10.03
CA LEU A 146 -0.86 3.08 -8.66
C LEU A 146 -0.64 4.29 -7.76
N ALA A 147 0.56 4.89 -7.81
CA ALA A 147 0.89 6.07 -7.01
C ALA A 147 -0.04 7.26 -7.27
N MET A 148 -0.57 7.38 -8.50
CA MET A 148 -1.51 8.44 -8.88
C MET A 148 -2.97 8.05 -8.65
N ILE A 149 -3.37 6.83 -9.01
CA ILE A 149 -4.76 6.38 -8.94
C ILE A 149 -5.22 6.22 -7.49
N MET A 150 -4.41 5.64 -6.59
CA MET A 150 -4.85 5.39 -5.21
C MET A 150 -5.27 6.65 -4.45
N PRO A 151 -4.48 7.75 -4.41
CA PRO A 151 -4.93 8.97 -3.74
C PRO A 151 -6.10 9.63 -4.47
N PHE A 152 -6.13 9.61 -5.81
CA PHE A 152 -7.24 10.17 -6.59
C PHE A 152 -8.55 9.43 -6.34
N TYR A 153 -8.51 8.10 -6.25
CA TYR A 153 -9.62 7.25 -5.88
C TYR A 153 -10.18 7.63 -4.50
N LEU A 154 -9.31 7.77 -3.50
CA LEU A 154 -9.73 8.17 -2.15
C LEU A 154 -10.34 9.58 -2.12
N LEU A 155 -9.80 10.52 -2.90
CA LEU A 155 -10.39 11.86 -3.05
C LEU A 155 -11.81 11.79 -3.63
N LEU A 156 -12.02 11.02 -4.70
CA LEU A 156 -13.34 10.85 -5.31
C LEU A 156 -14.35 10.16 -4.37
N VAL A 157 -13.91 9.13 -3.64
CA VAL A 157 -14.73 8.46 -2.63
C VAL A 157 -15.10 9.44 -1.52
N SER A 158 -14.13 10.21 -1.03
CA SER A 158 -14.34 11.15 0.06
C SER A 158 -15.27 12.31 -0.29
N ALA A 159 -15.24 12.74 -1.55
CA ALA A 159 -16.13 13.77 -2.07
C ALA A 159 -17.56 13.26 -2.33
N GLY A 160 -17.83 11.98 -2.09
CA GLY A 160 -19.13 11.35 -2.37
C GLY A 160 -19.49 11.36 -3.86
N ARG A 161 -18.50 11.51 -4.75
CA ARG A 161 -18.71 11.63 -6.20
C ARG A 161 -18.83 10.29 -6.92
N LEU A 162 -18.46 9.20 -6.25
CA LEU A 162 -18.60 7.84 -6.77
C LEU A 162 -19.90 7.23 -6.25
N ALA A 163 -20.76 6.80 -7.16
CA ALA A 163 -21.83 5.86 -6.81
C ALA A 163 -21.22 4.56 -6.26
N ASN A 164 -21.98 3.79 -5.47
CA ASN A 164 -21.50 2.55 -4.84
C ASN A 164 -20.80 1.59 -5.83
N GLY A 165 -21.33 1.46 -7.05
CA GLY A 165 -20.70 0.65 -8.11
C GLY A 165 -19.37 1.24 -8.61
N GLY A 166 -19.25 2.57 -8.69
CA GLY A 166 -18.02 3.26 -9.11
C GLY A 166 -16.89 3.12 -8.09
N ALA A 167 -17.19 3.20 -6.80
CA ALA A 167 -16.19 2.99 -5.74
C ALA A 167 -15.65 1.54 -5.79
N SER A 168 -16.56 0.58 -5.91
CA SER A 168 -16.20 -0.84 -6.04
C SER A 168 -15.33 -1.11 -7.26
N PHE A 169 -15.70 -0.56 -8.42
CA PHE A 169 -14.92 -0.68 -9.64
C PHE A 169 -13.53 -0.05 -9.53
N GLY A 170 -13.42 1.15 -8.94
CA GLY A 170 -12.13 1.80 -8.71
C GLY A 170 -11.19 0.96 -7.84
N LEU A 171 -11.72 0.34 -6.79
CA LEU A 171 -10.94 -0.55 -5.93
C LEU A 171 -10.49 -1.82 -6.66
N VAL A 172 -11.32 -2.39 -7.54
CA VAL A 172 -10.94 -3.52 -8.41
C VAL A 172 -9.80 -3.13 -9.34
N VAL A 173 -9.86 -1.94 -9.97
CA VAL A 173 -8.78 -1.46 -10.84
C VAL A 173 -7.47 -1.35 -10.06
N ILE A 174 -7.50 -0.79 -8.85
CA ILE A 174 -6.33 -0.72 -7.96
C ILE A 174 -5.81 -2.13 -7.63
N ALA A 175 -6.69 -3.07 -7.27
CA ALA A 175 -6.31 -4.43 -6.95
C ALA A 175 -5.62 -5.13 -8.13
N VAL A 176 -6.18 -5.04 -9.34
CA VAL A 176 -5.61 -5.64 -10.55
C VAL A 176 -4.23 -5.05 -10.84
N LEU A 177 -4.09 -3.73 -10.80
CA LEU A 177 -2.79 -3.07 -11.01
C LEU A 177 -1.76 -3.51 -9.96
N LEU A 178 -2.18 -3.63 -8.70
CA LEU A 178 -1.30 -4.04 -7.61
C LEU A 178 -0.89 -5.51 -7.73
N VAL A 179 -1.77 -6.40 -8.17
CA VAL A 179 -1.44 -7.79 -8.47
C VAL A 179 -0.43 -7.89 -9.62
N LEU A 180 -0.66 -7.16 -10.72
CA LEU A 180 0.27 -7.11 -11.85
C LEU A 180 1.66 -6.62 -11.42
N PHE A 181 1.69 -5.52 -10.65
CA PHE A 181 2.90 -4.97 -10.04
C PHE A 181 3.62 -6.00 -9.16
N THR A 182 2.90 -6.64 -8.24
CA THR A 182 3.45 -7.62 -7.31
C THR A 182 4.00 -8.84 -8.03
N LEU A 183 3.29 -9.40 -9.01
CA LEU A 183 3.76 -10.56 -9.77
C LEU A 183 5.07 -10.25 -10.48
N ARG A 184 5.17 -9.09 -11.14
CA ARG A 184 6.41 -8.68 -11.80
C ARG A 184 7.55 -8.45 -10.81
N LYS A 185 7.25 -7.93 -9.62
CA LYS A 185 8.25 -7.65 -8.59
C LYS A 185 8.80 -8.91 -7.92
N VAL A 186 7.93 -9.86 -7.55
CA VAL A 186 8.31 -11.03 -6.74
C VAL A 186 9.31 -11.94 -7.46
N PHE A 187 9.21 -12.07 -8.78
CA PHE A 187 10.12 -12.91 -9.57
C PHE A 187 11.48 -12.26 -9.87
N MET A 188 11.71 -11.00 -9.50
CA MET A 188 13.00 -10.34 -9.71
C MET A 188 14.07 -10.87 -8.73
N PRO A 189 15.36 -10.89 -9.11
CA PRO A 189 16.45 -11.23 -8.20
C PRO A 189 16.44 -10.37 -6.91
N ILE A 190 16.63 -11.00 -5.75
CA ILE A 190 16.67 -10.31 -4.43
C ILE A 190 17.74 -9.23 -4.40
N ALA A 191 18.84 -9.46 -5.10
CA ALA A 191 19.97 -8.55 -5.15
C ALA A 191 19.65 -7.19 -5.78
N PHE A 192 18.53 -7.07 -6.51
CA PHE A 192 18.08 -5.81 -7.09
C PHE A 192 17.43 -4.87 -6.08
N ASP A 193 16.92 -5.39 -4.96
CA ASP A 193 16.36 -4.54 -3.90
C ASP A 193 17.42 -3.86 -3.06
N ILE A 194 18.67 -4.33 -3.15
CA ILE A 194 19.80 -3.79 -2.41
C ILE A 194 20.67 -3.01 -3.38
N GLY A 195 20.79 -1.73 -3.06
CA GLY A 195 21.62 -0.79 -3.74
C GLY A 195 23.04 -0.72 -3.18
N ASP A 196 23.75 0.32 -3.57
CA ASP A 196 25.06 0.64 -3.02
C ASP A 196 24.90 1.00 -1.53
N LYS A 197 25.48 0.16 -0.67
CA LYS A 197 25.40 0.31 0.78
C LYS A 197 26.07 1.58 1.29
N SER A 198 27.06 2.10 0.57
CA SER A 198 27.75 3.33 0.96
C SER A 198 26.86 4.57 0.92
N ALA A 199 25.75 4.50 0.17
CA ALA A 199 24.76 5.58 0.08
C ALA A 199 23.70 5.53 1.19
N TYR A 200 23.63 4.46 1.99
CA TYR A 200 22.69 4.36 3.11
C TYR A 200 23.18 5.17 4.33
N GLN A 201 23.25 6.50 4.20
CA GLN A 201 23.41 7.42 5.32
C GLN A 201 22.06 7.98 5.76
#